data_AF-A0A1W1DXP5-F1
#
_entry.id   AF-A0A1W1DXP5-F1
#
_cell.length_a   1.000
_cell.length_b   1.000
_cell.length_c   1.000
_cell.angle_alpha   90.00
_cell.angle_beta   90.00
_cell.angle_gamma   90.00
#
_symmetry.space_group_name_H-M   'P 1'
#
loop_
_entity.id
_entity.type
_entity.pdbx_description
1 polymer ?
#
loop_
_entity_poly.entity_id
_entity_poly.type
_entity_poly.pdbx_seq_one_letter_code
_entity_poly.pdbx_strand_id
1 'polypeptide(L)'
;MITGMPLLQLIVYFLIIPITLNFVGIAIDQPSKYKWNLSFTTHMNLFFLQAILPALVGMLFAALSNIVGLGSILEWVAKVVVFYWTLVTLALCYQLIQTNSSA
;
A
#
# COMPACT_ATOMS: atom_id res chain seq x y z
N MET A 1 11.68 -8.31 -8.84
CA MET A 1 10.52 -9.07 -9.35
C MET A 1 10.59 -10.47 -8.78
N ILE A 2 9.60 -10.90 -7.99
CA ILE A 2 9.70 -12.13 -7.18
C ILE A 2 9.34 -13.39 -8.00
N THR A 3 8.57 -13.26 -9.09
CA THR A 3 8.04 -14.41 -9.86
C THR A 3 8.34 -14.37 -11.36
N GLY A 4 9.00 -13.33 -11.88
CA GLY A 4 9.15 -13.13 -13.33
C GLY A 4 7.83 -12.85 -14.08
N MET A 5 6.70 -12.80 -13.38
CA MET A 5 5.35 -12.57 -13.92
C MET A 5 4.73 -11.31 -13.30
N PRO A 6 5.00 -10.11 -13.84
CA PRO A 6 4.57 -8.84 -13.25
C PRO A 6 3.04 -8.69 -13.15
N LEU A 7 2.29 -9.22 -14.12
CA LEU A 7 0.82 -9.21 -14.11
C LEU A 7 0.25 -10.05 -12.97
N LEU A 8 0.78 -11.26 -12.77
CA LEU A 8 0.34 -12.13 -11.67
C LEU A 8 0.63 -11.46 -10.32
N GLN A 9 1.78 -10.80 -10.19
CA GLN A 9 2.14 -10.07 -8.97
C GLN A 9 1.16 -8.92 -8.67
N LEU A 10 0.74 -8.16 -9.69
CA LEU A 10 -0.28 -7.11 -9.54
C LEU A 10 -1.63 -7.68 -9.08
N ILE A 11 -2.08 -8.79 -9.68
CA ILE A 11 -3.34 -9.45 -9.31
C ILE A 11 -3.29 -9.92 -7.85
N VAL A 12 -2.19 -10.54 -7.45
CA VAL A 12 -1.99 -11.00 -6.06
C VAL A 12 -2.00 -9.82 -5.09
N TYR A 13 -1.30 -8.72 -5.40
CA TYR A 13 -1.34 -7.52 -4.55
C TYR A 13 -2.73 -6.90 -4.45
N PHE A 14 -3.48 -6.87 -5.55
CA PHE A 14 -4.86 -6.39 -5.56
C PHE A 14 -5.75 -7.18 -4.61
N LEU A 15 -5.58 -8.51 -4.57
CA LEU A 15 -6.33 -9.39 -3.68
C LEU A 15 -5.90 -9.29 -2.21
N ILE A 16 -4.61 -9.04 -1.95
CA ILE A 16 -4.08 -8.97 -0.58
C ILE A 16 -4.37 -7.63 0.10
N ILE A 17 -4.44 -6.52 -0.64
CA ILE A 17 -4.68 -5.19 -0.05
C ILE A 17 -5.93 -5.07 0.85
N PRO A 18 -7.11 -5.59 0.50
CA PRO A 18 -8.25 -5.55 1.44
C PRO A 18 -8.00 -6.39 2.71
N ILE A 19 -7.15 -7.42 2.64
CA ILE A 19 -6.77 -8.23 3.80
C ILE A 19 -5.89 -7.41 4.74
N THR A 20 -5.02 -6.53 4.23
CA THR A 20 -4.13 -5.72 5.08
C THR A 20 -4.89 -4.71 5.94
N LEU A 21 -6.08 -4.28 5.52
CA LEU A 21 -6.97 -3.46 6.35
C LEU A 21 -7.40 -4.18 7.65
N ASN A 22 -7.48 -5.51 7.66
CA ASN A 22 -7.78 -6.25 8.90
C ASN A 22 -6.67 -6.12 9.93
N PHE A 23 -5.41 -5.94 9.53
CA PHE A 23 -4.31 -5.73 10.47
C PHE A 23 -4.50 -4.43 11.26
N VAL A 24 -4.97 -3.37 10.61
CA VAL A 24 -5.31 -2.11 11.29
C VAL A 24 -6.42 -2.35 12.30
N GLY A 25 -7.48 -3.06 11.93
CA GLY A 25 -8.58 -3.40 12.84
C GLY A 25 -8.13 -4.20 14.06
N ILE A 26 -7.30 -5.22 13.87
CA ILE A 26 -6.72 -6.03 14.96
C ILE A 26 -5.89 -5.16 15.90
N ALA A 27 -5.12 -4.21 15.36
CA ALA A 27 -4.27 -3.33 16.16
C ALA A 27 -5.04 -2.34 17.05
N ILE A 28 -6.33 -2.11 16.77
CA ILE A 28 -7.21 -1.22 17.53
C ILE A 28 -8.35 -1.97 18.23
N ASP A 29 -8.19 -3.28 18.45
CA ASP A 29 -9.18 -4.17 19.08
C ASP A 29 -10.57 -4.16 18.43
N GLN A 30 -10.65 -3.86 17.13
CA GLN A 30 -11.87 -3.98 16.34
C GLN A 30 -12.05 -5.42 15.83
N PRO A 31 -13.29 -5.93 15.77
CA PRO A 31 -13.54 -7.26 15.24
C PRO A 31 -13.09 -7.36 13.79
N SER A 32 -12.28 -8.39 13.49
CA SER A 32 -11.79 -8.67 12.15
C SER A 32 -12.96 -8.85 11.17
N LYS A 33 -12.93 -8.10 10.06
CA LYS A 33 -13.94 -8.21 9.01
C LYS A 33 -13.40 -9.12 7.92
N TYR A 34 -13.86 -10.37 7.91
CA TYR A 34 -13.47 -11.34 6.88
C TYR A 34 -13.89 -10.90 5.47
N LYS A 35 -15.00 -10.16 5.36
CA LYS A 35 -15.45 -9.54 4.10
C LYS A 35 -15.62 -8.04 4.30
N TRP A 36 -14.71 -7.28 3.73
CA TRP A 36 -14.92 -5.87 3.47
C TRP A 36 -15.85 -5.77 2.26
N ASN A 37 -17.12 -5.42 2.46
CA ASN A 37 -18.10 -5.21 1.37
C ASN A 37 -17.83 -3.88 0.67
N LEU A 38 -16.62 -3.74 0.15
CA LEU A 38 -16.15 -2.53 -0.50
C LEU A 38 -16.63 -2.50 -1.94
N SER A 39 -17.03 -1.31 -2.39
CA SER A 39 -17.27 -1.10 -3.81
C SER A 39 -15.99 -1.39 -4.61
N PHE A 40 -16.15 -1.81 -5.87
CA PHE A 40 -15.01 -2.00 -6.77
C PHE A 40 -14.15 -0.74 -6.89
N THR A 41 -14.78 0.44 -6.92
CA THR A 41 -14.08 1.73 -6.90
C THR A 41 -13.21 1.91 -5.66
N THR A 42 -13.71 1.54 -4.48
CA THR A 42 -12.92 1.60 -3.24
C THR A 42 -11.75 0.63 -3.26
N HIS A 43 -11.93 -0.59 -3.77
CA HIS A 43 -10.84 -1.55 -3.98
C HIS A 43 -9.76 -0.99 -4.92
N MET A 44 -10.18 -0.39 -6.04
CA MET A 44 -9.26 0.21 -6.99
C MET A 44 -8.47 1.37 -6.39
N ASN A 45 -9.14 2.25 -5.63
CA ASN A 45 -8.49 3.38 -4.98
C ASN A 45 -7.50 2.93 -3.90
N LEU A 46 -7.88 1.95 -3.08
CA LEU A 46 -6.99 1.33 -2.10
C LEU A 46 -5.77 0.73 -2.79
N PHE A 47 -5.97 -0.08 -3.84
CA PHE A 47 -4.87 -0.68 -4.58
C PHE A 47 -3.92 0.37 -5.16
N PHE A 48 -4.46 1.45 -5.71
CA PHE A 48 -3.66 2.53 -6.25
C PHE A 48 -2.82 3.21 -5.17
N LEU A 49 -3.43 3.58 -4.04
CA LEU A 49 -2.75 4.27 -2.94
C LEU A 49 -1.71 3.40 -2.23
N GLN A 50 -1.94 2.09 -2.13
CA GLN A 50 -1.10 1.19 -1.32
C GLN A 50 -0.07 0.40 -2.12
N ALA A 51 -0.29 0.16 -3.40
CA ALA A 51 0.64 -0.58 -4.25
C ALA A 51 1.23 0.31 -5.35
N ILE A 52 0.38 0.89 -6.20
CA ILE A 52 0.86 1.58 -7.40
C ILE A 52 1.63 2.85 -7.06
N LEU A 53 1.07 3.71 -6.22
CA LEU A 53 1.68 5.00 -5.88
C LEU A 53 3.03 4.84 -5.15
N PRO A 54 3.16 3.97 -4.13
CA PRO A 54 4.46 3.67 -3.51
C PRO A 54 5.48 3.08 -4.49
N ALA A 55 5.04 2.20 -5.40
CA ALA A 55 5.92 1.63 -6.42
C ALA A 55 6.42 2.69 -7.41
N LEU A 56 5.54 3.60 -7.84
CA LEU A 56 5.89 4.72 -8.71
C LEU A 56 6.90 5.65 -8.03
N VAL A 57 6.65 6.03 -6.77
CA VAL A 57 7.57 6.87 -5.99
C VAL A 57 8.93 6.17 -5.83
N GLY A 58 8.94 4.88 -5.51
CA GLY A 58 10.17 4.09 -5.41
C GLY A 58 10.95 4.01 -6.72
N MET A 59 10.26 3.81 -7.85
CA MET A 59 10.90 3.81 -9.18
C MET A 59 11.48 5.17 -9.56
N LEU A 60 10.75 6.25 -9.27
CA LEU A 60 11.24 7.62 -9.47
C LEU A 60 12.51 7.89 -8.66
N PHE A 61 12.51 7.51 -7.38
CA PHE A 61 13.68 7.67 -6.52
C PHE A 61 14.86 6.82 -6.99
N ALA A 62 14.63 5.58 -7.42
CA ALA A 62 15.65 4.71 -7.98
C ALA A 62 16.26 5.28 -9.28
N ALA A 63 15.43 5.84 -10.16
CA ALA A 63 15.92 6.48 -11.39
C ALA A 63 16.75 7.73 -11.09
N LEU A 64 16.27 8.60 -10.18
CA LEU A 64 16.98 9.81 -9.78
C LEU A 64 18.30 9.49 -9.07
N SER A 65 18.31 8.50 -8.19
CA SER A 65 19.54 8.06 -7.50
C SER A 65 20.59 7.53 -8.46
N ASN A 66 20.16 6.79 -9.49
CA ASN A 66 21.07 6.31 -10.53
C ASN A 66 21.71 7.45 -11.35
N ILE A 67 20.92 8.47 -11.73
CA ILE A 67 21.39 9.61 -12.53
C ILE A 67 22.32 10.52 -11.72
N VAL A 68 21.96 10.80 -10.46
CA VAL A 68 22.70 11.74 -9.60
C VAL A 68 23.91 11.07 -8.91
N GLY A 69 23.99 9.74 -8.94
CA GLY A 69 25.00 8.98 -8.20
C GLY A 69 24.79 9.06 -6.69
N LEU A 70 23.53 9.09 -6.24
CA LEU A 70 23.21 9.13 -4.81
C LEU A 70 23.67 7.83 -4.14
N GLY A 71 24.36 7.96 -3.01
CA GLY A 71 24.91 6.82 -2.29
C GLY A 71 23.83 5.87 -1.74
N SER A 72 24.22 4.62 -1.48
CA SER A 72 23.34 3.54 -1.02
C SER A 72 22.53 3.87 0.24
N ILE A 73 23.06 4.72 1.12
CA ILE A 73 22.36 5.19 2.33
C ILE A 73 21.06 5.92 1.97
N LEU A 74 21.07 6.73 0.91
CA LEU A 74 19.93 7.56 0.53
C LEU A 74 18.81 6.74 -0.10
N GLU A 75 19.17 5.68 -0.85
CA GLU A 75 18.20 4.68 -1.32
C GLU A 75 17.51 3.95 -0.16
N TRP A 76 18.27 3.61 0.89
CA TRP A 76 17.72 2.99 2.09
C TRP A 76 16.76 3.93 2.83
N VAL A 77 17.13 5.21 2.97
CA VAL A 77 16.23 6.23 3.56
C VAL A 77 14.93 6.33 2.77
N ALA A 78 15.00 6.39 1.43
CA ALA A 78 13.81 6.44 0.59
C ALA A 78 12.91 5.20 0.80
N LYS A 79 13.49 4.00 0.90
CA LYS A 79 12.74 2.77 1.19
C LYS A 79 12.04 2.82 2.55
N VAL A 80 12.71 3.30 3.59
CA VAL A 80 12.12 3.43 4.93
C VAL A 80 10.98 4.44 4.94
N VAL A 81 11.17 5.58 4.28
CA VAL A 81 10.13 6.62 4.16
C VAL A 81 8.90 6.08 3.42
N VAL A 82 9.09 5.42 2.28
CA VAL A 82 7.99 4.83 1.50
C VAL A 82 7.28 3.75 2.32
N PHE A 83 8.02 2.90 3.04
CA PHE A 83 7.43 1.89 3.90
C PHE A 83 6.57 2.51 5.01
N TYR A 84 7.09 3.52 5.71
CA TYR A 84 6.33 4.19 6.76
C TYR A 84 5.09 4.90 6.19
N TRP A 85 5.23 5.55 5.04
CA TRP A 85 4.13 6.16 4.31
C TRP A 85 3.01 5.15 4.04
N THR A 86 3.33 3.94 3.57
CA THR A 86 2.33 2.89 3.30
C THR A 86 1.58 2.42 4.54
N LEU A 87 2.22 2.43 5.71
CA LEU A 87 1.56 2.06 6.97
C LEU A 87 0.58 3.15 7.41
N VAL A 88 1.02 4.41 7.36
CA VAL A 88 0.20 5.57 7.74
C VAL A 88 -1.02 5.70 6.82
N THR A 89 -0.84 5.60 5.51
CA THR A 89 -1.97 5.70 4.57
C THR A 89 -2.94 4.53 4.73
N LEU A 90 -2.46 3.34 5.13
CA LEU A 90 -3.33 2.17 5.34
C LEU A 90 -4.27 2.40 6.53
N ALA A 91 -3.73 2.94 7.62
CA ALA A 91 -4.51 3.29 8.80
C ALA A 91 -5.53 4.40 8.50
N LEU A 92 -5.15 5.43 7.74
CA LEU A 92 -6.06 6.50 7.33
C LEU A 92 -7.17 5.99 6.42
N CYS A 93 -6.85 5.16 5.42
CA CYS A 93 -7.84 4.55 4.55
C CYS A 93 -8.83 3.67 5.33
N TYR A 94 -8.34 2.89 6.30
CA TYR A 94 -9.20 2.12 7.20
C TYR A 94 -10.23 3.02 7.92
N GLN A 95 -9.75 4.11 8.54
CA GLN A 95 -10.63 5.05 9.26
C GLN A 95 -11.67 5.68 8.32
N LEU A 96 -11.25 6.15 7.15
CA LEU A 96 -12.14 6.75 6.14
C LEU A 96 -13.23 5.76 5.66
N ILE A 97 -12.87 4.50 5.44
CA ILE A 97 -13.83 3.47 5.02
C ILE A 97 -14.82 3.18 6.16
N GLN A 98 -14.32 3.06 7.39
CA GLN A 98 -15.16 2.79 8.55
C GLN A 98 -16.15 3.93 8.82
N THR A 99 -15.72 5.18 8.72
CA THR A 99 -16.61 6.36 8.87
C THR A 99 -17.67 6.41 7.79
N ASN A 100 -17.31 6.21 6.51
CA ASN A 100 -18.28 6.21 5.41
C ASN A 100 -19.25 5.02 5.45
N SER A 101 -18.87 3.90 6.08
CA SER A 101 -19.74 2.74 6.23
C SER A 101 -20.69 2.84 7.43
N SER A 102 -20.47 3.81 8.33
CA SER A 102 -21.28 4.02 9.55
C SER A 102 -22.26 5.19 9.41
N ALA A 103 -22.19 5.93 8.30
CA ALA A 103 -23.12 6.99 7.92
C ALA A 103 -24.27 6.41 7.07
#